data_AF-A0A963G787-F1
#
_entry.id   AF-A0A963G787-F1
#
_cell.length_a   1.000
_cell.length_b   1.000
_cell.length_c   1.000
_cell.angle_alpha   90.00
_cell.angle_beta   90.00
_cell.angle_gamma   90.00
#
_symmetry.space_group_name_H-M   'P 1'
#
loop_
_entity.id
_entity.type
_entity.pdbx_description
1 polymer ?
#
loop_
_entity_poly.entity_id
_entity_poly.type
_entity_poly.pdbx_seq_one_letter_code
_entity_poly.pdbx_strand_id
1 'polypeptide(L)' 'QGFAHVFPQAKSAIPHGWIVVVKTAYKTVTGRVRTSYGCGFSQESAHAAEQLAVSDLRAYSWGWKPEYGYAKVEVKRY' A
#
# COMPACT_ATOMS: atom_id res chain seq x y z
N GLN A 1 -10.30 -21.29 33.57
CA GLN A 1 -10.53 -21.82 32.21
C GLN A 1 -10.36 -20.63 31.25
N GLY A 2 -9.21 -20.51 30.58
CA GLY A 2 -8.79 -19.30 29.86
C GLY A 2 -8.66 -19.54 28.37
N PHE A 3 -9.40 -18.75 27.59
CA PHE A 3 -9.41 -18.58 26.13
C PHE A 3 -8.53 -19.51 25.28
N ALA A 4 -9.14 -20.60 24.80
CA ALA A 4 -8.66 -21.34 23.63
C ALA A 4 -9.14 -20.63 22.35
N HIS A 5 -8.27 -20.60 21.33
CA HIS A 5 -8.41 -19.99 19.99
C HIS A 5 -7.86 -18.58 19.81
N VAL A 6 -6.52 -18.51 19.78
CA VAL A 6 -5.81 -17.50 18.99
C VAL A 6 -5.80 -18.01 17.55
N PHE A 7 -6.54 -17.39 16.64
CA PHE A 7 -6.33 -17.61 15.20
C PHE A 7 -5.06 -16.86 14.82
N PRO A 8 -3.94 -17.53 14.46
CA PRO A 8 -2.80 -16.82 13.88
C PRO A 8 -3.29 -16.18 12.57
N GLN A 9 -3.50 -14.86 12.59
CA GLN A 9 -3.95 -14.07 11.44
C GLN A 9 -2.88 -13.98 10.34
N ALA A 10 -1.66 -14.41 10.63
CA ALA A 10 -0.55 -14.41 9.71
C ALA A 10 -0.24 -15.84 9.26
N LYS A 11 -0.51 -16.13 7.98
CA LYS A 11 0.11 -17.27 7.28
C LYS A 11 1.61 -16.96 7.16
N SER A 12 2.42 -17.45 8.10
CA SER A 12 3.88 -17.24 8.14
C SER A 12 4.67 -18.08 7.13
N ALA A 13 3.99 -18.82 6.24
CA ALA A 13 4.63 -19.69 5.25
C ALA A 13 5.04 -18.94 3.96
N ILE A 14 5.43 -17.67 4.06
CA ILE A 14 5.85 -16.87 2.91
C ILE A 14 7.38 -16.81 2.92
N PRO A 15 8.08 -17.49 1.99
CA PRO A 15 9.55 -17.54 1.97
C PRO A 15 10.18 -16.20 1.56
N HIS A 16 9.44 -15.37 0.82
CA HIS A 16 9.79 -13.98 0.53
C HIS A 16 8.59 -13.21 -0.02
N GLY A 17 8.60 -11.88 0.12
CA GLY A 17 7.60 -10.99 -0.43
C GLY A 17 8.13 -9.58 -0.70
N TRP A 18 7.57 -8.93 -1.70
CA TRP A 18 7.84 -7.55 -2.06
C TRP A 18 6.87 -6.64 -1.34
N ILE A 19 7.40 -5.60 -0.71
CA ILE A 19 6.64 -4.49 -0.14
C ILE A 19 6.95 -3.25 -0.95
N VAL A 20 5.92 -2.54 -1.38
CA VAL A 20 6.05 -1.23 -2.04
C VAL A 20 5.16 -0.22 -1.33
N VAL A 21 5.75 0.92 -0.98
CA VAL A 21 5.03 2.08 -0.45
C VAL A 21 5.12 3.22 -1.46
N VAL A 22 3.97 3.75 -1.86
CA VAL A 22 3.87 4.92 -2.73
C VAL A 22 3.44 6.13 -1.93
N LYS A 23 3.94 7.31 -2.32
CA LYS A 23 3.61 8.61 -1.76
C LYS A 23 3.21 9.55 -2.89
N THR A 24 2.15 10.32 -2.67
CA THR A 24 1.72 11.36 -3.59
C THR A 24 1.41 12.64 -2.82
N ALA A 25 1.67 13.78 -3.45
CA ALA A 25 1.25 15.09 -2.95
C ALA A 25 0.45 15.78 -4.06
N TYR A 26 -0.77 16.18 -3.75
CA TYR A 26 -1.67 16.79 -4.74
C TYR A 26 -2.56 17.86 -4.11
N LYS A 27 -3.03 18.80 -4.93
CA LYS A 27 -3.93 19.87 -4.50
C LYS A 27 -5.38 19.42 -4.68
N THR A 28 -6.18 19.50 -3.61
CA THR A 28 -7.60 19.20 -3.67
C THR A 28 -8.36 20.29 -4.43
N VAL A 29 -9.61 20.01 -4.81
CA VAL A 29 -10.51 21.00 -5.42
C VAL A 29 -10.71 22.26 -4.56
N THR A 30 -10.60 22.13 -3.24
CA THR A 30 -10.65 23.24 -2.27
C THR A 30 -9.32 23.97 -2.09
N GLY A 31 -8.30 23.61 -2.87
CA GLY A 31 -6.99 24.25 -2.87
C GLY A 31 -6.03 23.79 -1.77
N ARG A 32 -6.41 22.80 -0.95
CA ARG A 32 -5.54 22.27 0.12
C ARG A 32 -4.57 21.24 -0.45
N VAL A 33 -3.30 21.30 -0.03
CA VAL A 33 -2.34 20.24 -0.37
C VAL A 33 -2.59 19.05 0.54
N ARG A 34 -2.76 17.87 -0.04
CA ARG A 34 -2.84 16.60 0.67
C ARG A 34 -1.65 15.73 0.29
N THR A 35 -1.13 15.04 1.29
CA THR A 35 -0.18 13.94 1.10
C THR A 35 -0.92 12.65 1.40
N SER A 36 -0.86 11.70 0.47
CA SER A 36 -1.46 10.39 0.62
C SER A 36 -0.43 9.30 0.35
N TYR A 37 -0.68 8.14 0.92
CA TYR A 37 0.17 6.97 0.80
C TYR A 37 -0.67 5.78 0.33
N GLY A 38 -0.01 4.82 -0.29
CA GLY A 38 -0.57 3.51 -0.55
C GLY A 38 0.48 2.44 -0.26
N CYS A 39 0.04 1.29 0.24
CA CYS A 39 0.91 0.16 0.55
C CYS A 39 0.45 -1.09 -0.20
N GLY A 40 1.41 -1.83 -0.74
CA GLY A 40 1.13 -3.07 -1.46
C GLY A 40 2.15 -4.14 -1.15
N PHE A 41 1.66 -5.38 -1.14
CA PHE A 41 2.46 -6.57 -0.86
C PHE A 41 2.20 -7.63 -1.95
N SER A 42 3.25 -8.19 -2.53
CA SER A 42 3.13 -9.32 -3.47
C SER A 42 4.32 -10.27 -3.33
N GLN A 43 4.08 -11.57 -3.45
CA GLN A 43 5.15 -12.57 -3.51
C GLN A 43 5.78 -12.66 -4.92
N GLU A 44 5.08 -12.20 -5.95
CA GLU A 44 5.45 -12.42 -7.34
C GLU A 44 6.51 -11.43 -7.81
N SER A 45 6.28 -10.13 -7.59
CA SER A 45 7.20 -9.08 -8.04
C SER A 45 6.97 -7.75 -7.34
N ALA A 46 7.99 -6.88 -7.40
CA ALA A 46 7.87 -5.48 -7.00
C ALA A 46 6.80 -4.73 -7.81
N HIS A 47 6.61 -5.08 -9.08
CA HIS A 47 5.59 -4.44 -9.92
C HIS A 47 4.17 -4.81 -9.48
N ALA A 48 3.93 -6.07 -9.15
CA ALA A 48 2.65 -6.50 -8.59
C ALA A 48 2.37 -5.82 -7.24
N ALA A 49 3.38 -5.70 -6.37
CA ALA A 49 3.27 -4.95 -5.12
C ALA A 49 2.99 -3.45 -5.36
N GLU A 50 3.61 -2.83 -6.37
CA GLU A 50 3.34 -1.44 -6.77
C GLU A 50 1.90 -1.24 -7.26
N GLN A 51 1.38 -2.15 -8.10
CA GLN A 51 -0.01 -2.10 -8.55
C GLN A 51 -1.00 -2.18 -7.38
N LEU A 52 -0.72 -3.05 -6.40
CA LEU A 52 -1.50 -3.15 -5.18
C LEU A 52 -1.40 -1.88 -4.33
N ALA A 53 -0.22 -1.29 -4.21
CA ALA A 53 -0.01 -0.01 -3.50
C ALA A 53 -0.79 1.15 -4.14
N VAL A 54 -0.85 1.19 -5.48
CA VAL A 54 -1.66 2.19 -6.20
C VAL A 54 -3.15 1.94 -6.04
N SER A 55 -3.58 0.67 -6.01
CA SER A 55 -4.97 0.31 -5.74
C SER A 55 -5.40 0.73 -4.33
N ASP A 56 -4.54 0.49 -3.34
CA ASP A 56 -4.72 0.93 -1.95
C ASP A 56 -4.83 2.46 -1.86
N LEU A 57 -3.90 3.18 -2.50
CA LEU A 57 -3.96 4.65 -2.59
C LEU A 57 -5.29 5.14 -3.19
N ARG A 58 -5.79 4.50 -4.25
CA ARG A 58 -7.08 4.85 -4.89
C ARG A 58 -8.26 4.60 -3.96
N ALA A 59 -8.25 3.49 -3.22
CA ALA A 59 -9.34 3.13 -2.33
C ALA A 59 -9.49 4.11 -1.15
N TYR A 60 -8.38 4.57 -0.59
CA TYR A 60 -8.39 5.40 0.62
C TYR A 60 -8.22 6.91 0.35
N SER A 61 -7.71 7.29 -0.81
CA SER A 61 -7.50 8.69 -1.19
C SER A 61 -8.48 9.13 -2.28
N TRP A 62 -9.77 9.29 -1.94
CA TRP A 62 -10.84 9.61 -2.91
C TRP A 62 -10.62 10.87 -3.76
N GLY A 63 -9.82 11.82 -3.27
CA GLY A 63 -9.47 13.02 -4.03
C GLY A 63 -8.28 12.84 -4.97
N TRP A 64 -7.58 11.71 -4.91
CA TRP A 64 -6.42 11.44 -5.75
C TRP A 64 -6.87 10.95 -7.13
N LYS A 65 -6.15 11.38 -8.16
CA LYS A 65 -6.34 10.97 -9.56
C LYS A 65 -5.02 10.46 -10.10
N PRO A 66 -5.05 9.52 -11.07
CA PRO A 66 -3.82 9.01 -11.71
C PRO A 66 -2.92 10.10 -12.29
N GLU A 67 -3.52 11.19 -12.78
CA GLU A 67 -2.82 12.36 -13.33
C GLU A 67 -1.89 13.07 -12.33
N TYR A 68 -2.15 12.96 -11.02
CA TYR A 68 -1.27 13.54 -10.00
C TYR A 68 0.01 12.74 -9.78
N GLY A 69 0.06 11.51 -10.32
CA GLY A 69 1.19 10.61 -10.14
C GLY A 69 1.44 10.23 -8.67
N TYR A 70 2.55 9.54 -8.48
CA TYR A 70 3.07 9.12 -7.18
C TYR A 70 4.56 8.83 -7.30
N ALA A 71 5.26 8.80 -6.17
CA ALA A 71 6.63 8.37 -6.04
C ALA A 71 6.69 7.10 -5.19
N LYS A 72 7.54 6.15 -5.56
CA LYS A 72 7.88 5.00 -4.71
C LYS A 72 8.84 5.47 -3.63
N VAL A 73 8.40 5.44 -2.37
CA VAL A 73 9.22 5.85 -1.22
C VAL A 73 9.88 4.67 -0.54
N GLU A 74 9.34 3.47 -0.72
CA GLU A 74 9.96 2.24 -0.24
C GLU A 74 9.68 1.10 -1.21
N VAL A 75 10.72 0.31 -1.50
CA VAL A 75 10.64 -0.96 -2.23
C VAL A 75 11.57 -1.93 -1.51
N LYS A 76 11.01 -2.98 -0.91
CA LYS A 76 11.77 -3.97 -0.14
C LYS A 76 11.36 -5.38 -0.52
N ARG A 77 12.31 -6.30 -0.41
CA ARG A 77 12.07 -7.75 -0.45
C ARG A 77 12.39 -8.31 0.92
N TYR A 78 11.38 -8.89 1.55
CA TYR A 78 11.49 -9.69 2.77
C TYR A 78 11.47 -11.17 2.43
#